data_AF-A0AA92LU33-F1
#
_entry.id   AF-A0AA92LU33-F1
#
_cell.length_a   1.000
_cell.length_b   1.000
_cell.length_c   1.000
_cell.angle_alpha   90.00
_cell.angle_beta   90.00
_cell.angle_gamma   90.00
#
_symmetry.space_group_name_H-M   'P 1'
#
loop_
_entity.id
_entity.type
_entity.pdbx_description
1 polymer ?
#
loop_
_entity_poly.entity_id
_entity_poly.type
_entity_poly.pdbx_seq_one_letter_code
_entity_poly.pdbx_strand_id
1 'polypeptide(L)'
;MKTISKAVLTSILLVSFDAYSTEIWRGLIVKPENRCSPYDKSQQYNYSQRVEDHIVSSMGGLIYGPYTGSYFESDRYTDIEHIVSTSEAHDSGMCSQSSEMRIQFASDLLNLTLASPTVNRCGDNGKCGKDAGEWLPQKNRCWFANRVGF
;
A
#
# COMPACT_ATOMS: atom_id res chain seq x y z
N MET A 1 34.14 5.65 -67.25
CA MET A 1 34.26 4.91 -65.97
C MET A 1 33.54 5.71 -64.89
N LYS A 2 32.53 5.13 -64.25
CA LYS A 2 31.62 5.78 -63.28
C LYS A 2 32.24 5.76 -61.89
N THR A 3 32.28 6.90 -61.20
CA THR A 3 32.64 6.98 -59.77
C THR A 3 31.37 7.06 -58.92
N ILE A 4 31.27 6.12 -57.99
CA ILE A 4 30.11 5.84 -57.14
C ILE A 4 30.13 6.77 -55.93
N SER A 5 29.02 7.49 -55.73
CA SER A 5 28.80 8.35 -54.56
C SER A 5 28.55 7.51 -53.31
N LYS A 6 29.33 7.72 -52.25
CA LYS A 6 29.14 7.07 -50.95
C LYS A 6 28.13 7.89 -50.13
N ALA A 7 26.88 7.44 -50.07
CA ALA A 7 25.92 7.95 -49.11
C ALA A 7 26.21 7.31 -47.74
N VAL A 8 26.60 8.12 -46.76
CA VAL A 8 26.73 7.70 -45.36
C VAL A 8 25.33 7.82 -44.74
N LEU A 9 24.74 6.67 -44.39
CA LEU A 9 23.46 6.60 -43.71
C LEU A 9 23.70 6.72 -42.20
N THR A 10 23.39 7.88 -41.63
CA THR A 10 23.49 8.11 -40.18
C THR A 10 22.22 7.60 -39.51
N SER A 11 22.30 6.42 -38.88
CA SER A 11 21.21 5.89 -38.03
C SER A 11 21.15 6.68 -36.72
N ILE A 12 20.07 7.42 -36.50
CA ILE A 12 19.81 8.11 -35.23
C ILE A 12 19.20 7.10 -34.25
N LEU A 13 19.97 6.70 -33.23
CA LEU A 13 19.45 6.00 -32.05
C LEU A 13 18.69 7.00 -31.19
N LEU A 14 17.36 6.93 -31.22
CA LEU A 14 16.49 7.63 -30.27
C LEU A 14 16.63 6.93 -28.91
N VAL A 15 17.46 7.48 -28.03
CA VAL A 15 17.47 7.13 -26.61
C VAL A 15 16.27 7.82 -25.97
N SER A 16 15.23 7.04 -25.65
CA SER A 16 14.11 7.54 -24.83
C SER A 16 14.63 7.78 -23.42
N PHE A 17 14.78 9.04 -23.03
CA PHE A 17 14.96 9.41 -21.64
C PHE A 17 13.57 9.52 -21.02
N ASP A 18 13.21 8.59 -20.13
CA ASP A 18 12.02 8.74 -19.30
C ASP A 18 12.22 9.91 -18.34
N ALA A 19 11.62 11.05 -18.68
CA ALA A 19 11.56 12.20 -17.79
C ALA A 19 10.59 11.89 -16.66
N TYR A 20 11.10 11.41 -15.52
CA TYR A 20 10.31 11.27 -14.31
C TYR A 20 9.91 12.66 -13.80
N SER A 21 8.64 13.02 -13.95
CA SER A 21 8.09 14.22 -13.32
C SER A 21 8.14 14.03 -11.80
N THR A 22 8.81 14.95 -11.11
CA THR A 22 8.80 14.97 -9.65
C THR A 22 7.44 15.49 -9.20
N GLU A 23 6.52 14.59 -8.87
CA GLU A 23 5.24 15.00 -8.29
C GLU A 23 5.46 15.56 -6.88
N ILE A 24 4.95 16.77 -6.64
CA ILE A 24 4.95 17.39 -5.33
C ILE A 24 3.55 17.24 -4.74
N TRP A 25 3.44 16.41 -3.70
CA TRP A 25 2.20 16.24 -2.96
C TRP A 25 2.32 16.88 -1.60
N ARG A 26 1.57 17.98 -1.38
CA ARG A 26 1.60 18.75 -0.11
C ARG A 26 3.01 19.15 0.35
N GLY A 27 3.90 19.47 -0.59
CA GLY A 27 5.28 19.84 -0.31
C GLY A 27 6.25 18.66 -0.14
N LEU A 28 5.77 17.41 -0.23
CA LEU A 28 6.60 16.21 -0.27
C LEU A 28 6.91 15.83 -1.72
N ILE A 29 8.16 15.44 -1.96
CA ILE A 29 8.57 14.82 -3.22
C ILE A 29 8.09 13.38 -3.22
N VAL A 30 7.15 13.05 -4.10
CA VAL A 30 6.68 11.68 -4.31
C VAL A 30 7.73 10.94 -5.12
N LYS A 31 8.25 9.84 -4.56
CA LYS A 31 9.15 8.94 -5.29
C LYS A 31 8.34 7.86 -5.99
N PRO A 32 8.77 7.38 -7.16
CA PRO A 32 8.21 6.17 -7.75
C PRO A 32 8.30 4.99 -6.77
N GLU A 33 7.36 4.05 -6.89
CA GLU A 33 7.46 2.77 -6.21
C GLU A 33 8.79 2.08 -6.56
N ASN A 34 9.33 1.37 -5.58
CA ASN A 34 10.63 0.72 -5.65
C ASN A 34 10.66 -0.57 -4.81
N ARG A 35 9.95 -1.61 -5.29
CA ARG A 35 10.07 -2.96 -4.72
C ARG A 35 11.50 -3.47 -4.89
N CYS A 36 12.20 -3.63 -3.78
CA CYS A 36 13.61 -4.05 -3.74
C CYS A 36 13.83 -5.53 -3.37
N SER A 37 12.77 -6.27 -3.03
CA SER A 37 12.82 -7.72 -2.81
C SER A 37 11.45 -8.36 -3.08
N PRO A 38 11.36 -9.70 -3.24
CA PRO A 38 10.07 -10.38 -3.19
C PRO A 38 9.36 -10.15 -1.85
N TYR A 39 8.05 -9.94 -1.92
CA TYR A 39 7.19 -9.77 -0.76
C TYR A 39 6.74 -11.14 -0.20
N ASP A 40 6.93 -11.32 1.11
CA ASP A 40 6.37 -12.44 1.88
C ASP A 40 5.86 -11.93 3.23
N LYS A 41 4.53 -11.77 3.33
CA LYS A 41 3.86 -11.29 4.56
C LYS A 41 4.23 -12.13 5.78
N SER A 42 4.23 -13.45 5.63
CA SER A 42 4.39 -14.39 6.74
C SER A 42 5.79 -14.38 7.32
N GLN A 43 6.81 -14.14 6.49
CA GLN A 43 8.19 -14.10 6.92
C GLN A 43 8.63 -12.70 7.34
N GLN A 44 8.24 -11.67 6.58
CA GLN A 44 8.81 -10.33 6.71
C GLN A 44 8.01 -9.40 7.62
N TYR A 45 6.72 -9.67 7.85
CA TYR A 45 5.77 -8.79 8.55
C TYR A 45 4.94 -9.54 9.60
N ASN A 46 5.49 -10.60 10.21
CA ASN A 46 4.77 -11.37 11.22
C ASN A 46 4.62 -10.59 12.54
N TYR A 47 3.44 -10.69 13.15
CA TYR A 47 3.17 -10.16 14.49
C TYR A 47 2.05 -10.95 15.16
N SER A 48 1.94 -10.81 16.49
CA SER A 48 0.91 -11.50 17.28
C SER A 48 -0.49 -10.95 16.99
N GLN A 49 -1.43 -11.85 16.71
CA GLN A 49 -2.84 -11.47 16.52
C GLN A 49 -3.50 -10.89 17.78
N ARG A 50 -2.86 -10.98 18.95
CA ARG A 50 -3.32 -10.31 20.20
C ARG A 50 -3.45 -8.79 20.06
N VAL A 51 -2.86 -8.18 19.04
CA VAL A 51 -3.08 -6.76 18.75
C VAL A 51 -4.55 -6.45 18.44
N GLU A 52 -5.36 -7.43 18.01
CA GLU A 52 -6.81 -7.26 17.81
C GLU A 52 -7.53 -6.76 19.07
N ASP A 53 -7.16 -7.28 20.24
CA ASP A 53 -7.69 -6.83 21.53
C ASP A 53 -7.44 -5.34 21.77
N HIS A 54 -6.26 -4.86 21.37
CA HIS A 54 -5.90 -3.44 21.47
C HIS A 54 -6.65 -2.58 20.45
N ILE A 55 -6.89 -3.09 19.24
CA ILE A 55 -7.72 -2.42 18.22
C ILE A 55 -9.15 -2.25 18.75
N VAL A 56 -9.76 -3.33 19.24
CA VAL A 56 -11.12 -3.29 19.83
C VAL A 56 -11.18 -2.34 21.03
N SER A 57 -10.18 -2.39 21.91
CA SER A 57 -10.09 -1.47 23.05
C SER A 57 -10.03 0.00 22.60
N SER A 58 -9.25 0.32 21.57
CA SER A 58 -9.16 1.67 21.01
C SER A 58 -10.48 2.17 20.39
N MET A 59 -11.36 1.25 20.00
CA MET A 59 -12.71 1.52 19.48
C MET A 59 -13.78 1.53 20.59
N GLY A 60 -13.38 1.68 21.85
CA GLY A 60 -14.31 1.70 22.98
C GLY A 60 -14.95 0.35 23.30
N GLY A 61 -14.29 -0.74 22.91
CA GLY A 61 -14.81 -2.11 23.07
C GLY A 61 -15.80 -2.52 21.99
N LEU A 62 -15.99 -1.69 20.95
CA LEU A 62 -16.89 -1.99 19.84
C LEU A 62 -16.13 -2.62 18.68
N ILE A 63 -16.74 -3.63 18.06
CA ILE A 63 -16.20 -4.31 16.89
C ILE A 63 -16.76 -3.59 15.66
N TYR A 64 -16.09 -2.52 15.27
CA TYR A 64 -16.53 -1.60 14.22
C TYR A 64 -15.60 -1.69 13.01
N GLY A 65 -16.17 -1.98 11.83
CA GLY A 65 -15.45 -1.97 10.56
C GLY A 65 -15.62 -0.64 9.82
N PRO A 66 -14.62 0.27 9.82
CA PRO A 66 -14.81 1.62 9.29
C PRO A 66 -15.07 1.65 7.78
N TYR A 67 -14.56 0.69 7.02
CA TYR A 67 -14.71 0.68 5.56
C TYR A 67 -16.18 0.53 5.10
N THR A 68 -16.98 -0.26 5.83
CA THR A 68 -18.41 -0.46 5.56
C THR A 68 -19.30 0.34 6.51
N GLY A 69 -18.74 0.87 7.61
CA GLY A 69 -19.49 1.55 8.66
C GLY A 69 -20.37 0.60 9.48
N SER A 70 -20.00 -0.67 9.57
CA SER A 70 -20.80 -1.73 10.20
C SER A 70 -20.24 -2.10 11.56
N TYR A 71 -21.14 -2.44 12.49
CA TYR A 71 -20.79 -3.11 13.74
C TYR A 71 -20.97 -4.62 13.58
N PHE A 72 -20.14 -5.39 14.26
CA PHE A 72 -20.17 -6.85 14.27
C PHE A 72 -20.42 -7.36 15.68
N GLU A 73 -21.08 -8.51 15.80
CA GLU A 73 -21.35 -9.14 17.10
C GLU A 73 -20.11 -9.77 17.72
N SER A 74 -19.10 -10.09 16.91
CA SER A 74 -17.84 -10.73 17.31
C SER A 74 -16.76 -10.45 16.26
N ASP A 75 -15.51 -10.39 16.72
CA ASP A 75 -14.27 -10.25 15.95
C ASP A 75 -14.05 -11.40 14.96
N ARG A 76 -14.65 -12.58 15.19
CA ARG A 76 -14.68 -13.71 14.25
C ARG A 76 -15.26 -13.36 12.87
N TYR A 77 -15.98 -12.25 12.76
CA TYR A 77 -16.57 -11.75 11.52
C TYR A 77 -15.72 -10.68 10.83
N THR A 78 -14.59 -10.32 11.42
CA THR A 78 -13.66 -9.33 10.91
C THR A 78 -12.28 -9.95 10.66
N ASP A 79 -11.49 -9.24 9.86
CA ASP A 79 -10.04 -9.43 9.77
C ASP A 79 -9.38 -8.16 10.31
N ILE A 80 -8.19 -8.30 10.91
CA ILE A 80 -7.29 -7.16 11.12
C ILE A 80 -6.88 -6.63 9.74
N GLU A 81 -7.08 -5.34 9.55
CA GLU A 81 -6.79 -4.64 8.32
C GLU A 81 -5.71 -3.58 8.51
N HIS A 82 -4.80 -3.52 7.55
CA HIS A 82 -3.75 -2.52 7.44
C HIS A 82 -4.24 -1.35 6.58
N ILE A 83 -4.40 -0.16 7.17
CA ILE A 83 -4.84 1.05 6.46
C ILE A 83 -3.91 1.32 5.25
N VAL A 84 -2.60 1.32 5.49
CA VAL A 84 -1.57 1.19 4.46
C VAL A 84 -1.08 -0.25 4.50
N SER A 85 -1.35 -1.02 3.44
CA SER A 85 -1.03 -2.46 3.42
C SER A 85 0.48 -2.71 3.54
N THR A 86 0.85 -3.86 4.08
CA THR A 86 2.27 -4.26 4.14
C THR A 86 2.86 -4.52 2.76
N SER A 87 2.06 -4.87 1.74
CA SER A 87 2.54 -4.99 0.36
C SER A 87 2.83 -3.62 -0.25
N GLU A 88 1.96 -2.62 -0.08
CA GLU A 88 2.20 -1.28 -0.64
C GLU A 88 3.40 -0.63 0.03
N ALA A 89 3.53 -0.79 1.34
CA ALA A 89 4.72 -0.33 2.04
C ALA A 89 5.98 -1.02 1.48
N HIS A 90 5.92 -2.34 1.24
CA HIS A 90 7.03 -3.09 0.65
C HIS A 90 7.41 -2.55 -0.73
N ASP A 91 6.41 -2.24 -1.54
CA ASP A 91 6.53 -1.72 -2.90
C ASP A 91 7.03 -0.27 -2.88
N SER A 92 6.73 0.46 -1.82
CA SER A 92 7.21 1.82 -1.57
C SER A 92 8.59 1.87 -0.87
N GLY A 93 9.31 0.75 -0.78
CA GLY A 93 10.69 0.69 -0.29
C GLY A 93 10.88 0.19 1.14
N MET A 94 9.82 -0.20 1.85
CA MET A 94 9.90 -0.83 3.18
C MET A 94 10.69 -2.16 3.15
N CYS A 95 10.77 -2.80 1.98
CA CYS A 95 11.63 -3.95 1.71
C CYS A 95 13.11 -3.74 2.11
N SER A 96 13.60 -2.50 2.05
CA SER A 96 15.01 -2.15 2.35
C SER A 96 15.28 -1.91 3.83
N GLN A 97 14.22 -1.82 4.64
CA GLN A 97 14.32 -1.57 6.08
C GLN A 97 14.71 -2.84 6.85
N SER A 98 15.05 -2.68 8.13
CA SER A 98 15.35 -3.84 8.99
C SER A 98 14.10 -4.70 9.25
N SER A 99 14.30 -5.94 9.70
CA SER A 99 13.21 -6.79 10.18
C SER A 99 12.38 -6.12 11.26
N GLU A 100 13.04 -5.44 12.20
CA GLU A 100 12.40 -4.78 13.34
C GLU A 100 11.49 -3.65 12.86
N MET A 101 11.95 -2.82 11.92
CA MET A 101 11.18 -1.74 11.34
C MET A 101 9.94 -2.26 10.58
N ARG A 102 10.08 -3.37 9.84
CA ARG A 102 8.95 -4.01 9.15
C ARG A 102 7.90 -4.55 10.12
N ILE A 103 8.34 -5.19 11.21
CA ILE A 103 7.45 -5.70 12.26
C ILE A 103 6.78 -4.55 13.02
N GLN A 104 7.52 -3.48 13.31
CA GLN A 104 6.97 -2.26 13.93
C GLN A 104 5.88 -1.66 13.05
N PHE A 105 6.13 -1.49 11.75
CA PHE A 105 5.12 -1.00 10.81
C PHE A 105 3.89 -1.92 10.73
N ALA A 106 4.11 -3.24 10.69
CA ALA A 106 3.01 -4.21 10.59
C ALA A 106 2.13 -4.27 11.83
N SER A 107 2.66 -3.94 13.01
CA SER A 107 1.97 -4.02 14.29
C SER A 107 1.56 -2.66 14.87
N ASP A 108 1.81 -1.56 14.15
CA ASP A 108 1.43 -0.21 14.58
C ASP A 108 -0.09 -0.03 14.64
N LEU A 109 -0.63 0.24 15.84
CA LEU A 109 -2.05 0.50 16.07
C LEU A 109 -2.59 1.70 15.27
N LEU A 110 -1.73 2.65 14.85
CA LEU A 110 -2.13 3.74 13.96
C LEU A 110 -2.34 3.27 12.51
N ASN A 111 -1.77 2.14 12.12
CA ASN A 111 -1.94 1.55 10.80
C ASN A 111 -2.97 0.39 10.80
N LEU A 112 -3.53 0.02 11.95
CA LEU A 112 -4.45 -1.11 12.06
C LEU A 112 -5.91 -0.68 12.32
N THR A 113 -6.84 -1.47 11.78
CA THR A 113 -8.29 -1.36 12.01
C THR A 113 -8.95 -2.73 11.84
N LEU A 114 -10.26 -2.83 12.07
CA LEU A 114 -11.06 -3.99 11.69
C LEU A 114 -11.76 -3.74 10.34
N ALA A 115 -11.96 -4.81 9.57
CA ALA A 115 -12.77 -4.79 8.36
C ALA A 115 -13.43 -6.15 8.13
N SER A 116 -14.56 -6.19 7.42
CA SER A 116 -15.11 -7.49 7.02
C SER A 116 -14.19 -8.16 5.98
N PRO A 117 -14.12 -9.50 5.97
CA PRO A 117 -13.33 -10.26 5.01
C PRO A 117 -13.57 -9.85 3.54
N THR A 118 -14.82 -9.54 3.19
CA THR A 118 -15.20 -9.18 1.82
C THR A 118 -14.56 -7.89 1.31
N VAL A 119 -14.34 -6.90 2.17
CA VAL A 119 -13.72 -5.62 1.78
C VAL A 119 -12.22 -5.57 2.05
N ASN A 120 -11.72 -6.41 2.95
CA ASN A 120 -10.28 -6.52 3.22
C ASN A 120 -9.58 -7.36 2.14
N ARG A 121 -10.02 -8.61 1.94
CA ARG A 121 -9.34 -9.60 1.10
C ARG A 121 -9.46 -9.27 -0.39
N CYS A 122 -8.52 -9.80 -1.19
CA CYS A 122 -8.50 -9.58 -2.64
C CYS A 122 -9.77 -10.13 -3.32
N GLY A 123 -10.39 -9.27 -4.14
CA GLY A 123 -11.60 -9.55 -4.91
C GLY A 123 -12.11 -8.26 -5.55
N ASP A 124 -13.27 -8.33 -6.22
CA ASP A 124 -13.80 -7.22 -7.02
C ASP A 124 -13.94 -5.91 -6.23
N ASN A 125 -14.32 -6.00 -4.95
CA ASN A 125 -14.51 -4.85 -4.05
C ASN A 125 -13.47 -4.78 -2.92
N GLY A 126 -12.49 -5.69 -2.94
CA GLY A 126 -11.49 -5.82 -1.89
C GLY A 126 -10.38 -4.80 -2.00
N LYS A 127 -9.91 -4.30 -0.84
CA LYS A 127 -8.70 -3.47 -0.77
C LYS A 127 -7.46 -4.25 -1.17
N CYS A 128 -7.29 -5.48 -0.66
CA CYS A 128 -6.12 -6.30 -0.97
C CYS A 128 -4.81 -5.56 -0.58
N GLY A 129 -3.86 -5.49 -1.52
CA GLY A 129 -2.69 -4.62 -1.43
C GLY A 129 -3.06 -3.15 -1.58
N LYS A 130 -3.76 -2.79 -2.66
CA LYS A 130 -4.06 -1.43 -3.17
C LYS A 130 -3.87 -0.24 -2.24
N ASP A 131 -3.25 0.79 -2.80
CA ASP A 131 -3.09 2.09 -2.16
C ASP A 131 -4.40 2.93 -2.19
N ALA A 132 -4.33 4.15 -1.66
CA ALA A 132 -5.47 5.07 -1.62
C ALA A 132 -5.81 5.73 -2.97
N GLY A 133 -4.93 5.64 -3.96
CA GLY A 133 -5.18 6.03 -5.35
C GLY A 133 -5.96 4.96 -6.12
N GLU A 134 -5.73 3.70 -5.79
CA GLU A 134 -6.35 2.53 -6.44
C GLU A 134 -7.65 2.06 -5.76
N TRP A 135 -7.79 2.29 -4.45
CA TRP A 135 -8.95 1.83 -3.69
C TRP A 135 -9.39 2.84 -2.63
N LEU A 136 -10.72 2.98 -2.49
CA LEU A 136 -11.34 3.76 -1.43
C LEU A 136 -12.50 2.99 -0.81
N PRO A 137 -12.73 3.12 0.51
CA PRO A 137 -13.84 2.43 1.16
C PRO A 137 -15.19 2.97 0.71
N GLN A 138 -16.23 2.15 0.85
CA GLN A 138 -17.60 2.53 0.52
C GLN A 138 -18.12 3.63 1.47
N LYS A 139 -17.77 3.54 2.75
CA LYS A 139 -18.08 4.53 3.79
C LYS A 139 -16.78 5.13 4.32
N ASN A 140 -16.88 6.24 5.06
CA ASN A 140 -15.74 6.82 5.79
C ASN A 140 -14.50 7.17 4.94
N ARG A 141 -14.70 7.57 3.67
CA ARG A 141 -13.61 7.96 2.76
C ARG A 141 -12.72 9.07 3.31
N CYS A 142 -13.31 10.10 3.94
CA CYS A 142 -12.55 11.19 4.55
C CYS A 142 -11.71 10.71 5.74
N TRP A 143 -12.25 9.79 6.55
CA TRP A 143 -11.50 9.18 7.64
C TRP A 143 -10.32 8.37 7.09
N PHE A 144 -10.52 7.55 6.06
CA PHE A 144 -9.46 6.76 5.43
C PHE A 144 -8.37 7.67 4.84
N ALA A 145 -8.76 8.68 4.06
CA ALA A 145 -7.82 9.64 3.49
C ALA A 145 -7.02 10.41 4.56
N ASN A 146 -7.64 10.74 5.70
CA ASN A 146 -6.95 11.37 6.82
C ASN A 146 -5.95 10.43 7.50
N ARG A 147 -6.16 9.12 7.44
CA ARG A 147 -5.27 8.12 8.05
C ARG A 147 -4.10 7.71 7.14
N VAL A 148 -4.29 7.78 5.83
CA VAL A 148 -3.21 7.51 4.85
C VAL A 148 -2.30 8.73 4.67
N GLY A 149 -2.86 9.94 4.76
CA GLY A 149 -2.19 11.18 4.34
C GLY A 149 -1.68 12.11 5.44
N PHE A 150 -1.66 11.68 6.71
CA PHE A 150 -1.21 12.49 7.85
C PHE A 150 -0.64 11.65 9.00
#